data_AF-A0A6S6QL48-F1
#
_entry.id   AF-A0A6S6QL48-F1
#
_cell.length_a   1.000
_cell.length_b   1.000
_cell.length_c   1.000
_cell.angle_alpha   90.00
_cell.angle_beta   90.00
_cell.angle_gamma   90.00
#
_symmetry.space_group_name_H-M   'P 1'
#
loop_
_entity.id
_entity.type
_entity.pdbx_description
1 polymer ?
#
loop_
_entity_poly.entity_id
_entity_poly.type
_entity_poly.pdbx_seq_one_letter_code
_entity_poly.pdbx_strand_id
1 'polypeptide(L)'
;MQQSDSHPIDRWISLDPAQRSRSKLSALAGCTPGRITQICDDGEFPSRNLAIRLHEITGIPFVTLMGVVPQDQSARAGGHA
;
A
#
# COMPACT_ATOMS: atom_id res chain seq x y z
N MET A 1 1.66 1.42 -22.73
CA MET A 1 2.29 0.56 -21.70
C MET A 1 1.69 1.00 -20.38
N GLN A 2 0.67 0.29 -19.88
CA GLN A 2 -0.02 0.69 -18.67
C GLN A 2 0.92 0.42 -17.50
N GLN A 3 1.43 1.49 -16.89
CA GLN A 3 2.05 1.40 -15.57
C GLN A 3 0.91 1.01 -14.62
N SER A 4 0.73 -0.29 -14.39
CA SER A 4 -0.10 -0.74 -13.27
C SER A 4 0.50 -0.12 -12.02
N ASP A 5 -0.20 0.84 -11.43
CA ASP A 5 0.14 1.45 -10.15
C ASP A 5 -0.09 0.40 -9.06
N SER A 6 0.78 -0.62 -9.05
CA SER A 6 0.68 -1.73 -8.11
C SER A 6 0.82 -1.19 -6.70
N HIS A 7 -0.17 -1.49 -5.86
CA HIS A 7 -0.21 -1.09 -4.46
C HIS A 7 1.16 -1.33 -3.80
N PRO A 8 1.67 -0.43 -2.93
CA PRO A 8 3.01 -0.54 -2.35
C PRO A 8 3.28 -1.88 -1.65
N ILE A 9 2.25 -2.51 -1.08
CA ILE A 9 2.33 -3.87 -0.52
C ILE A 9 2.60 -4.91 -1.60
N ASP A 10 1.93 -4.82 -2.75
CA ASP A 10 2.11 -5.72 -3.88
C ASP A 10 3.53 -5.59 -4.45
N ARG A 11 4.02 -4.36 -4.61
CA ARG A 11 5.42 -4.08 -4.97
C ARG A 11 6.40 -4.69 -3.96
N TRP A 12 6.12 -4.57 -2.66
CA TRP A 12 6.97 -5.16 -1.62
C TRP A 12 7.02 -6.68 -1.71
N ILE A 13 5.90 -7.32 -2.03
CA ILE A 13 5.81 -8.78 -2.27
C ILE A 13 6.64 -9.16 -3.50
N SER A 14 6.52 -8.42 -4.60
CA SER A 14 7.25 -8.69 -5.85
C SER A 14 8.78 -8.63 -5.72
N LEU A 15 9.30 -7.89 -4.74
CA LEU A 15 10.75 -7.80 -4.50
C LEU A 15 11.37 -9.13 -4.03
N ASP A 16 10.60 -9.97 -3.31
CA ASP A 16 11.08 -11.28 -2.87
C ASP A 16 9.91 -12.25 -2.63
N PRO A 17 9.25 -12.75 -3.70
CA PRO A 17 8.01 -13.53 -3.60
C PRO A 17 8.19 -14.88 -2.90
N ALA A 18 9.42 -15.38 -2.79
CA ALA A 18 9.73 -16.61 -2.06
C ALA A 18 9.56 -16.43 -0.54
N GLN A 19 9.87 -15.24 -0.01
CA GLN A 19 9.76 -14.96 1.43
C GLN A 19 8.56 -14.08 1.76
N ARG A 20 8.00 -13.37 0.78
CA ARG A 20 6.95 -12.37 0.96
C ARG A 20 5.69 -12.83 0.23
N SER A 21 4.56 -12.84 0.93
CA SER A 21 3.26 -13.15 0.36
C SER A 21 2.14 -12.45 1.13
N ARG A 22 1.00 -12.21 0.49
CA ARG A 22 -0.18 -11.59 1.14
C ARG A 22 -0.60 -12.37 2.39
N SER A 23 -0.58 -13.71 2.32
CA SER A 23 -0.93 -14.60 3.44
C SER A 23 0.07 -14.53 4.60
N LYS A 24 1.38 -14.44 4.31
CA LYS A 24 2.39 -14.32 5.36
C LYS A 24 2.36 -12.94 6.00
N LEU A 25 2.13 -11.90 5.20
CA LEU A 25 1.92 -10.53 5.68
C LEU A 25 0.70 -10.45 6.60
N SER A 26 -0.44 -11.05 6.23
CA SER A 26 -1.64 -11.04 7.07
C SER A 26 -1.41 -11.73 8.42
N ALA A 27 -0.66 -12.85 8.41
CA ALA A 27 -0.30 -13.57 9.62
C ALA A 27 0.60 -12.72 10.54
N LEU A 28 1.64 -12.08 9.98
CA LEU A 28 2.54 -11.20 10.73
C LEU A 28 1.83 -9.95 11.27
N ALA A 29 0.93 -9.37 10.47
CA ALA A 29 0.17 -8.18 10.84
C ALA A 29 -1.00 -8.49 11.80
N GLY A 30 -1.28 -9.77 12.07
CA GLY A 30 -2.37 -10.21 12.94
C GLY A 30 -3.75 -9.87 12.38
N CYS A 31 -3.94 -10.03 11.06
CA CYS A 31 -5.21 -9.77 10.39
C CYS A 31 -5.57 -10.93 9.44
N THR A 32 -6.81 -10.93 8.93
CA THR A 32 -7.24 -11.94 7.96
C THR A 32 -6.58 -11.70 6.60
N PRO A 33 -6.26 -12.76 5.82
CA PRO A 33 -5.71 -12.62 4.47
C PRO A 33 -6.58 -11.75 3.57
N GLY A 34 -7.90 -11.86 3.71
CA GLY A 34 -8.88 -11.03 3.00
C GLY A 34 -8.66 -9.54 3.25
N ARG A 35 -8.25 -9.14 4.47
CA ARG A 35 -8.02 -7.73 4.78
C ARG A 35 -6.86 -7.13 3.98
N ILE A 36 -5.79 -7.90 3.79
CA ILE A 36 -4.65 -7.47 2.95
C ILE A 36 -5.08 -7.35 1.49
N THR A 37 -5.89 -8.29 1.00
CA THR A 37 -6.44 -8.22 -0.36
C THR A 37 -7.30 -6.97 -0.54
N GLN A 38 -8.23 -6.67 0.37
CA GLN A 38 -9.05 -5.45 0.29
C GLN A 38 -8.21 -4.17 0.26
N ILE A 39 -7.13 -4.12 1.03
CA ILE A 39 -6.21 -2.96 1.00
C ILE A 39 -5.51 -2.85 -0.37
N CYS A 40 -5.11 -3.97 -0.96
CA CYS A 40 -4.34 -3.97 -2.20
C CYS A 40 -5.20 -3.83 -3.48
N ASP A 41 -6.38 -4.47 -3.52
CA ASP A 41 -7.26 -4.56 -4.69
C ASP A 41 -8.38 -3.52 -4.65
N ASP A 42 -9.07 -3.36 -3.51
CA ASP A 42 -10.18 -2.41 -3.36
C ASP A 42 -9.71 -1.00 -2.95
N GLY A 43 -8.41 -0.82 -2.66
CA GLY A 43 -7.86 0.45 -2.18
C GLY A 43 -8.37 0.85 -0.79
N GLU A 44 -8.84 -0.11 0.00
CA GLU A 44 -9.30 0.16 1.36
C GLU A 44 -8.15 0.60 2.27
N PHE A 45 -8.41 1.57 3.14
CA PHE A 45 -7.42 1.99 4.12
C PHE A 45 -7.37 1.02 5.31
N PRO A 46 -6.17 0.57 5.72
CA PRO A 46 -6.00 -0.15 6.98
C PRO A 46 -6.37 0.75 8.18
N SER A 47 -6.86 0.14 9.27
CA SER A 47 -6.95 0.85 10.54
C SER A 47 -5.55 1.27 11.01
N ARG A 48 -5.45 2.35 11.80
CA ARG A 48 -4.16 2.89 12.32
C ARG A 48 -3.21 1.81 12.87
N ASN A 49 -3.72 0.92 13.71
CA ASN A 49 -2.92 -0.16 14.30
C ASN A 49 -2.40 -1.16 13.25
N LEU A 50 -3.21 -1.45 12.23
CA LEU A 50 -2.81 -2.32 11.13
C LEU A 50 -1.75 -1.65 10.26
N ALA A 51 -1.91 -0.37 9.95
CA ALA A 51 -0.93 0.40 9.19
C ALA A 51 0.43 0.49 9.92
N ILE A 52 0.44 0.65 11.25
CA ILE A 52 1.68 0.61 12.06
C ILE A 52 2.36 -0.76 11.91
N ARG A 53 1.62 -1.86 12.12
CA ARG A 53 2.19 -3.21 11.99
C ARG A 53 2.72 -3.47 10.58
N LEU A 54 1.96 -3.07 9.56
CA LEU A 54 2.38 -3.19 8.17
C LEU A 54 3.65 -2.38 7.90
N HIS A 55 3.77 -1.16 8.44
CA HIS A 55 4.99 -0.36 8.36
C HIS A 55 6.18 -1.08 9.00
N GLU A 56 6.02 -1.62 10.21
CA GLU A 56 7.09 -2.35 10.92
C GLU A 56 7.54 -3.61 10.17
N ILE A 57 6.62 -4.33 9.53
CA ILE A 57 6.92 -5.58 8.80
C ILE A 57 7.56 -5.29 7.44
N THR A 58 7.03 -4.31 6.72
CA THR A 58 7.38 -4.08 5.31
C THR A 58 8.39 -2.97 5.10
N GLY A 59 8.54 -2.07 6.08
CA GLY A 59 9.25 -0.80 5.94
C GLY A 59 8.50 0.23 5.10
N ILE A 60 7.29 -0.07 4.58
CA ILE A 60 6.51 0.89 3.78
C ILE A 60 6.08 2.04 4.71
N PRO A 61 6.28 3.31 4.32
CA PRO A 61 5.91 4.44 5.16
C PRO A 61 4.43 4.41 5.57
N PHE A 62 4.16 4.68 6.84
CA PHE A 62 2.80 4.72 7.39
C PHE A 62 1.87 5.65 6.58
N VAL A 63 2.38 6.81 6.16
CA VAL A 63 1.64 7.77 5.32
C VAL A 63 1.22 7.17 3.99
N THR A 64 2.08 6.37 3.37
CA THR A 64 1.80 5.66 2.12
C THR A 64 0.73 4.60 2.32
N LEU A 65 0.79 3.84 3.42
CA LEU A 65 -0.21 2.81 3.76
C LEU A 65 -1.59 3.40 4.07
N MET A 66 -1.64 4.60 4.63
CA MET A 66 -2.87 5.32 4.93
C MET A 66 -3.44 6.09 3.73
N GLY A 67 -2.81 6.02 2.56
CA GLY A 67 -3.19 6.83 1.40
C GLY A 67 -2.97 8.32 1.57
N VAL A 68 -2.17 8.72 2.56
CA VAL A 68 -1.66 10.09 2.69
C VAL A 68 -0.50 10.22 1.72
N VAL A 69 -0.82 10.10 0.43
CA VAL A 69 -0.02 10.74 -0.60
C VAL A 69 -0.14 12.22 -0.28
N PRO A 70 0.94 12.96 0.01
CA PRO A 70 0.87 14.40 -0.19
C PRO A 70 0.46 14.53 -1.65
N GLN A 71 -0.80 14.91 -1.92
CA GLN A 71 -1.20 15.31 -3.26
C GLN A 71 -0.10 16.25 -3.71
N ASP A 72 0.65 15.83 -4.71
CA ASP A 72 1.60 16.69 -5.38
C ASP A 72 0.77 17.86 -5.89
N GLN A 73 0.79 18.94 -5.11
CA GLN A 73 0.58 20.28 -5.61
C GLN A 73 1.74 20.54 -6.57
N SER A 74 1.69 19.98 -7.77
CA SER A 74 2.51 20.48 -8.86
C SER A 74 1.89 20.24 -10.24
N ALA A 75 1.39 21.36 -10.75
CA ALA A 75 1.43 21.75 -12.15
C ALA A 75 0.48 21.02 -13.13
N ARG A 76 -0.73 21.59 -13.23
CA ARG A 76 -1.00 22.46 -14.38
C ARG A 76 -2.05 23.52 -14.03
N ALA A 77 -1.55 24.69 -13.64
CA ALA A 77 -2.18 25.94 -14.01
C ALA A 77 -2.31 25.97 -15.54
N GLY A 78 -3.47 25.54 -16.06
CA GLY A 78 -3.90 25.82 -17.42
C GLY A 78 -4.50 27.22 -17.45
N GLY A 79 -3.63 28.23 -17.49
CA GLY A 79 -4.01 29.58 -17.90
C GLY A 79 -4.34 29.64 -19.39
N HIS A 80 -5.13 30.66 -19.74
CA HIS A 80 -5.67 31.03 -21.05
C HIS A 80 -6.88 30.24 -21.58
N ALA A 81 -8.06 30.83 -21.35
CA ALA A 81 -8.95 31.21 -22.44
C ALA A 81 -9.16 32.74 -22.37
#